data_AF-A0AAD8TNY9-F1
#
_entry.id   AF-A0AAD8TNY9-F1
#
_cell.length_a   1.000
_cell.length_b   1.000
_cell.length_c   1.000
_cell.angle_alpha   90.00
_cell.angle_beta   90.00
_cell.angle_gamma   90.00
#
_symmetry.space_group_name_H-M   'P 1'
#
loop_
_entity.id
_entity.type
_entity.pdbx_description
1 polymer ?
#
loop_
_entity_poly.entity_id
_entity_poly.type
_entity_poly.pdbx_seq_one_letter_code
_entity_poly.pdbx_strand_id
1 'polypeptide(L)'
;MSMLSRMCKRLWNCHSYLSFDAAMVTNSCSKRDRESRSSQEKKFIDIVNTVLRCHDGTNLKQFKVSFELREQHSCSLDNWIGFAVSSHASEIVLDLDPKSPRTAQDAYDFPFHLFQSENSIQSVWVKCVSLKPPHDFSGFRKLTKFTISSVHILEDIGNLLSNCCALKWLNIICCNFGKLKLHGTFYRLLHFCVIYSEVQAIELHAIELLTFKYVGNPLPIVFYESPKLKVANIKLSPYYDFGYVCSGLPTTLPCLEELYMDVRLKAEVCCLPTKCL
;
A
#
# COMPACT_ATOMS: atom_id res chain seq x y z
N MET A 1 41.22 11.73 -3.76
CA MET A 1 39.88 11.46 -4.33
C MET A 1 39.93 10.11 -5.05
N SER A 2 39.34 9.06 -4.49
CA SER A 2 39.53 7.68 -4.97
C SER A 2 38.61 7.34 -6.16
N MET A 3 39.08 6.43 -7.03
CA MET A 3 38.41 6.02 -8.28
C MET A 3 36.98 5.47 -8.07
N LEU A 4 36.65 5.00 -6.87
CA LEU A 4 35.30 4.57 -6.46
C LEU A 4 34.27 5.71 -6.56
N SER A 5 34.65 6.96 -6.30
CA SER A 5 33.76 8.13 -6.45
C SER A 5 33.38 8.40 -7.92
N ARG A 6 34.27 8.10 -8.87
CA ARG A 6 34.01 8.31 -10.31
C ARG A 6 33.17 7.18 -10.92
N MET A 7 33.35 5.94 -10.45
CA MET A 7 32.49 4.81 -10.86
C MET A 7 31.08 4.89 -10.28
N CYS A 8 30.94 5.28 -9.01
CA CYS A 8 29.63 5.53 -8.40
C CYS A 8 28.89 6.70 -9.07
N LYS A 9 29.59 7.73 -9.56
CA LYS A 9 28.94 8.73 -10.42
C LYS A 9 28.41 8.06 -11.70
N ARG A 10 29.28 7.42 -12.49
CA ARG A 10 28.85 6.86 -13.80
C ARG A 10 27.76 5.79 -13.75
N LEU A 11 27.72 4.93 -12.73
CA LEU A 11 26.75 3.84 -12.65
C LEU A 11 25.35 4.30 -12.22
N TRP A 12 25.28 5.38 -11.42
CA TRP A 12 24.02 5.90 -10.90
C TRP A 12 23.45 7.03 -11.75
N ASN A 13 24.26 7.71 -12.56
CA ASN A 13 23.83 8.84 -13.38
C ASN A 13 22.58 8.57 -14.25
N CYS A 14 22.46 7.37 -14.83
CA CYS A 14 21.37 7.03 -15.76
C CYS A 14 20.52 5.83 -15.30
N HIS A 15 20.56 5.46 -14.02
CA HIS A 15 19.93 4.23 -13.58
C HIS A 15 18.42 4.39 -13.41
N SER A 16 17.63 3.80 -14.30
CA SER A 16 16.16 3.92 -14.28
C SER A 16 15.47 3.33 -13.04
N TYR A 17 16.19 2.63 -12.16
CA TYR A 17 15.65 2.00 -10.95
C TYR A 17 16.46 2.43 -9.73
N LEU A 18 15.96 3.38 -8.95
CA LEU A 18 16.60 3.76 -7.69
C LEU A 18 15.91 3.02 -6.56
N SER A 19 16.65 2.17 -5.85
CA SER A 19 16.15 1.43 -4.68
C SER A 19 17.09 1.62 -3.51
N PHE A 20 16.58 2.21 -2.44
CA PHE A 20 17.30 2.49 -1.21
C PHE A 20 16.69 1.70 -0.06
N ASP A 21 17.51 0.95 0.67
CA ASP A 21 17.05 0.15 1.80
C ASP A 21 18.05 0.15 2.97
N ALA A 22 17.65 -0.47 4.08
CA ALA A 22 18.46 -0.53 5.29
C ALA A 22 19.83 -1.21 5.11
N ALA A 23 20.02 -2.05 4.08
CA ALA A 23 21.31 -2.69 3.82
C ALA A 23 22.41 -1.69 3.47
N MET A 24 22.04 -0.49 2.99
CA MET A 24 22.97 0.58 2.66
C MET A 24 23.67 1.17 3.89
N VAL A 25 23.06 1.06 5.09
CA VAL A 25 23.62 1.58 6.34
C VAL A 25 24.23 0.48 7.18
N THR A 26 23.79 -0.78 7.03
CA THR A 26 24.27 -1.90 7.85
C THR A 26 25.61 -2.50 7.38
N ASN A 27 26.13 -2.09 6.22
CA ASN A 27 27.40 -2.59 5.65
C ASN A 27 28.68 -2.02 6.27
N SER A 28 28.61 -1.16 7.30
CA SER A 28 29.80 -0.72 8.03
C SER A 28 30.29 -1.83 8.99
N CYS A 29 31.35 -2.54 8.60
CA CYS A 29 32.02 -3.65 9.29
C CYS A 29 32.56 -3.40 10.73
N SER A 30 32.17 -2.35 11.43
CA SER A 30 32.63 -2.09 12.80
C SER A 30 31.65 -2.64 13.83
N LYS A 31 31.87 -3.89 14.25
CA LYS A 31 31.15 -4.58 15.34
C LYS A 31 31.27 -3.93 16.74
N ARG A 32 31.60 -2.64 16.86
CA ARG A 32 32.03 -2.07 18.16
C ARG A 32 31.16 -0.97 18.76
N ASP A 33 30.17 -0.44 18.07
CA ASP A 33 29.17 0.43 18.72
C ASP A 33 27.79 0.14 18.15
N ARG A 34 26.79 -0.06 19.02
CA ARG A 34 25.38 0.02 18.62
C ARG A 34 25.12 1.47 18.23
N GLU A 35 25.30 1.79 16.95
CA GLU A 35 24.98 3.12 16.45
C GLU A 35 23.55 3.48 16.82
N SER A 36 23.36 4.70 17.32
CA SER A 36 22.02 5.17 17.65
C SER A 36 21.16 5.18 16.39
N ARG A 37 19.86 4.94 16.58
CA ARG A 37 18.87 5.01 15.49
C ARG A 37 18.97 6.32 14.70
N SER A 38 19.12 7.45 15.41
CA SER A 38 19.27 8.77 14.78
C SER A 38 20.51 8.88 13.90
N SER A 39 21.60 8.20 14.27
CA SER A 39 22.82 8.15 13.47
C SER A 39 22.62 7.31 12.20
N GLN A 40 21.87 6.20 12.29
CA GLN A 40 21.51 5.38 11.14
C GLN A 40 20.56 6.12 10.18
N GLU A 41 19.54 6.79 10.71
CA GLU A 41 18.61 7.64 9.94
C GLU A 41 19.37 8.74 9.18
N LYS A 42 20.27 9.47 9.87
CA LYS A 42 21.08 10.51 9.24
C LYS A 42 21.98 9.95 8.13
N LYS A 43 22.69 8.84 8.39
CA LYS A 43 23.53 8.19 7.37
C LYS A 43 22.72 7.75 6.17
N PHE A 44 21.56 7.14 6.38
CA PHE A 44 20.66 6.76 5.29
C PHE A 44 20.29 7.99 4.44
N ILE A 45 19.85 9.06 5.09
CA ILE A 45 19.47 10.31 4.42
C ILE A 45 20.64 10.89 3.62
N ASP A 46 21.84 10.94 4.21
CA ASP A 46 23.04 11.45 3.55
C ASP A 46 23.42 10.61 2.31
N ILE A 47 23.29 9.28 2.39
CA ILE A 47 23.51 8.37 1.25
C ILE A 47 22.51 8.65 0.15
N VAL A 48 21.20 8.66 0.45
CA VAL A 48 20.15 8.92 -0.54
C VAL A 48 20.37 10.27 -1.20
N ASN A 49 20.54 11.33 -0.40
CA ASN A 49 20.79 12.68 -0.90
C ASN A 49 22.02 12.78 -1.80
N THR A 50 23.10 12.06 -1.46
CA THR A 50 24.32 12.02 -2.29
C THR A 50 24.05 11.36 -3.64
N VAL A 51 23.29 10.27 -3.67
CA VAL A 51 22.91 9.59 -4.92
C VAL A 51 22.01 10.48 -5.77
N LEU A 52 20.97 11.10 -5.19
CA LEU A 52 20.04 11.96 -5.95
C LEU A 52 20.74 13.17 -6.55
N ARG A 53 21.70 13.79 -5.84
CA ARG A 53 22.51 14.90 -6.37
C ARG A 53 23.42 14.50 -7.53
N CYS A 54 23.78 13.21 -7.63
CA CYS A 54 24.63 12.72 -8.71
C CYS A 54 23.82 12.15 -9.88
N HIS A 55 22.52 11.87 -9.70
CA HIS A 55 21.68 11.31 -10.74
C HIS A 55 21.29 12.37 -11.78
N ASP A 56 21.23 12.02 -13.06
CA ASP A 56 20.95 12.96 -14.15
C ASP A 56 19.46 13.37 -14.24
N GLY A 57 18.66 13.02 -13.22
CA GLY A 57 17.24 13.39 -13.10
C GLY A 57 16.33 13.02 -14.28
N THR A 58 16.71 12.03 -15.11
CA THR A 58 15.96 11.72 -16.35
C THR A 58 15.61 10.23 -16.45
N ASN A 59 14.47 9.93 -17.09
CA ASN A 59 14.01 8.58 -17.43
C ASN A 59 13.99 7.60 -16.24
N LEU A 60 13.60 8.09 -15.06
CA LEU A 60 13.43 7.24 -13.90
C LEU A 60 12.17 6.38 -14.12
N LYS A 61 12.29 5.06 -14.01
CA LYS A 61 11.13 4.16 -14.08
C LYS A 61 10.57 3.92 -12.69
N GLN A 62 11.44 3.58 -11.74
CA GLN A 62 11.07 3.26 -10.38
C GLN A 62 11.93 4.03 -9.37
N PHE A 63 11.26 4.58 -8.36
CA PHE A 63 11.89 5.13 -7.17
C PHE A 63 11.38 4.38 -5.93
N LYS A 64 12.29 3.73 -5.20
CA LYS A 64 11.98 2.91 -4.05
C LYS A 64 12.81 3.33 -2.84
N VAL A 65 12.14 3.58 -1.73
CA VAL A 65 12.74 3.79 -0.41
C VAL A 65 12.11 2.80 0.57
N SER A 66 12.96 2.08 1.30
CA SER A 66 12.58 1.08 2.29
C SER A 66 13.41 1.27 3.56
N PHE A 67 13.04 2.25 4.37
CA PHE A 67 13.77 2.59 5.59
C PHE A 67 12.86 3.22 6.62
N GLU A 68 13.13 2.96 7.89
CA GLU A 68 12.31 3.45 8.99
C GLU A 68 12.49 4.97 9.18
N LEU A 69 11.67 5.78 8.50
CA LEU A 69 11.61 7.24 8.66
C LEU A 69 10.23 7.69 9.13
N ARG A 70 10.20 8.77 9.90
CA ARG A 70 9.01 9.39 10.51
C ARG A 70 8.77 10.80 10.02
N GLU A 71 7.65 11.40 10.46
CA GLU A 71 7.26 12.78 10.16
C GLU A 71 8.37 13.82 10.41
N GLN A 72 9.22 13.63 11.43
CA GLN A 72 10.39 14.51 11.67
C GLN A 72 11.39 14.59 10.48
N HIS A 73 11.30 13.69 9.50
CA HIS A 73 12.12 13.66 8.30
C HIS A 73 11.33 14.05 7.02
N SER A 74 10.14 14.62 7.16
CA SER A 74 9.24 14.98 6.05
C SER A 74 9.95 15.80 4.97
N CYS A 75 10.75 16.80 5.34
CA CYS A 75 11.55 17.58 4.38
C CYS A 75 12.46 16.71 3.49
N SER A 76 13.09 15.66 4.03
CA SER A 76 13.90 14.76 3.19
C SER A 76 13.03 13.88 2.29
N LEU A 77 11.94 13.34 2.84
CA LEU A 77 11.00 12.49 2.09
C LEU A 77 10.31 13.25 0.95
N ASP A 78 9.87 14.48 1.20
CA ASP A 78 9.27 15.38 0.20
C ASP A 78 10.25 15.67 -0.93
N ASN A 79 11.50 15.96 -0.60
CA ASN A 79 12.55 16.18 -1.61
C ASN A 79 12.80 14.93 -2.47
N TRP A 80 12.76 13.74 -1.87
CA TRP A 80 12.95 12.48 -2.59
C TRP A 80 11.78 12.17 -3.52
N ILE A 81 10.55 12.36 -3.05
CA ILE A 81 9.35 12.19 -3.87
C ILE A 81 9.31 13.25 -4.97
N GLY A 82 9.64 14.50 -4.65
CA GLY A 82 9.74 15.58 -5.63
C GLY A 82 10.77 15.27 -6.72
N PHE A 83 11.93 14.71 -6.35
CA PHE A 83 12.92 14.21 -7.32
C PHE A 83 12.36 13.10 -8.21
N ALA A 84 11.64 12.13 -7.63
CA ALA A 84 11.05 11.04 -8.40
C ALA A 84 10.02 11.54 -9.41
N VAL A 85 9.14 12.46 -8.99
CA VAL A 85 8.13 13.08 -9.85
C VAL A 85 8.78 13.91 -10.96
N SER A 86 9.75 14.77 -10.64
CA SER A 86 10.43 15.60 -11.64
C SER A 86 11.28 14.78 -12.62
N SER A 87 11.75 13.61 -12.20
CA SER A 87 12.47 12.65 -13.06
C SER A 87 11.55 11.76 -13.90
N HIS A 88 10.24 12.05 -13.91
CA HIS A 88 9.21 11.28 -14.61
C HIS A 88 9.15 9.80 -14.21
N ALA A 89 9.31 9.51 -12.90
CA ALA A 89 9.04 8.18 -12.35
C ALA A 89 7.68 7.65 -12.83
N SER A 90 7.64 6.36 -13.18
CA SER A 90 6.39 5.64 -13.42
C SER A 90 5.90 4.92 -12.17
N GLU A 91 6.81 4.61 -11.26
CA GLU A 91 6.53 3.87 -10.02
C GLU A 91 7.23 4.51 -8.82
N ILE A 92 6.46 4.71 -7.75
CA ILE A 92 6.98 5.12 -6.45
C ILE A 92 6.64 4.06 -5.41
N VAL A 93 7.66 3.63 -4.68
CA VAL A 93 7.55 2.72 -3.55
C VAL A 93 8.12 3.41 -2.32
N LEU A 94 7.30 3.56 -1.28
CA LEU A 94 7.70 4.12 -0.01
C LEU A 94 7.31 3.17 1.12
N ASP A 95 8.28 2.41 1.60
CA ASP A 95 8.12 1.53 2.74
C ASP A 95 8.80 2.12 3.98
N LEU A 96 8.00 2.70 4.87
CA LEU A 96 8.46 3.27 6.13
C LEU A 96 8.22 2.34 7.31
N ASP A 97 8.21 1.02 7.11
CA ASP A 97 7.89 0.05 8.16
C ASP A 97 8.65 0.34 9.47
N PRO A 98 7.94 0.60 10.58
CA PRO A 98 8.57 0.79 11.87
C PRO A 98 9.15 -0.48 12.46
N LYS A 99 10.28 -0.36 13.17
CA LYS A 99 10.74 -1.38 14.12
C LYS A 99 10.15 -1.19 15.52
N SER A 100 9.52 -0.05 15.78
CA SER A 100 8.86 0.27 17.07
C SER A 100 7.47 0.88 16.84
N PRO A 101 6.51 0.74 17.77
CA PRO A 101 5.16 1.29 17.59
C PRO A 101 5.18 2.76 17.12
N ARG A 102 4.29 3.09 16.16
CA ARG A 102 4.08 4.46 15.68
C ARG A 102 2.77 4.98 16.22
N THR A 103 2.75 6.24 16.64
CA THR A 103 1.50 6.97 16.82
C THR A 103 1.08 7.58 15.48
N ALA A 104 -0.20 7.97 15.36
CA ALA A 104 -0.68 8.69 14.18
C ALA A 104 0.06 10.02 13.94
N GLN A 105 0.60 10.65 14.99
CA GLN A 105 1.38 11.89 14.92
C GLN A 105 2.80 11.68 14.37
N ASP A 106 3.33 10.46 14.46
CA ASP A 106 4.66 10.10 13.95
C ASP A 106 4.65 9.71 12.47
N ALA A 107 3.45 9.50 11.90
CA ALA A 107 3.28 9.05 10.54
C ALA A 107 3.56 10.18 9.56
N TYR A 108 4.37 9.88 8.54
CA TYR A 108 4.70 10.85 7.52
C TYR A 108 3.47 11.19 6.67
N ASP A 109 3.16 12.48 6.53
CA ASP A 109 2.08 12.96 5.68
C ASP A 109 2.47 12.86 4.20
N PHE A 110 1.79 12.00 3.44
CA PHE A 110 2.10 11.81 2.02
C PHE A 110 1.85 13.08 1.20
N PRO A 111 2.81 13.55 0.39
CA PRO A 111 2.80 14.91 -0.14
C PRO A 111 2.02 15.00 -1.47
N PHE A 112 0.69 14.90 -1.39
CA PHE A 112 -0.21 14.96 -2.56
C PHE A 112 0.00 16.20 -3.45
N HIS A 113 0.41 17.32 -2.86
CA HIS A 113 0.68 18.58 -3.57
C HIS A 113 1.78 18.42 -4.64
N LEU A 114 2.72 17.48 -4.47
CA LEU A 114 3.78 17.21 -5.45
C LEU A 114 3.25 16.54 -6.74
N PHE A 115 2.00 16.08 -6.74
CA PHE A 115 1.40 15.34 -7.86
C PHE A 115 0.31 16.12 -8.61
N GLN A 116 0.13 17.41 -8.31
CA GLN A 116 -0.94 18.23 -8.90
C GLN A 116 -0.74 18.54 -10.40
N SER A 117 0.50 18.50 -10.90
CA SER A 117 0.82 18.68 -12.32
C SER A 117 0.73 17.36 -13.10
N GLU A 118 0.72 17.45 -14.44
CA GLU A 118 0.80 16.26 -15.28
C GLU A 118 2.07 15.47 -14.94
N ASN A 119 1.86 14.28 -14.39
CA ASN A 119 2.93 13.34 -14.05
C ASN A 119 2.77 12.03 -14.81
N SER A 120 3.80 11.19 -14.74
CA SER A 120 3.92 9.89 -15.42
C SER A 120 3.60 8.72 -14.49
N ILE A 121 3.11 8.98 -13.27
CA ILE A 121 2.95 7.98 -12.22
C ILE A 121 1.83 7.00 -12.60
N GLN A 122 2.20 5.73 -12.66
CA GLN A 122 1.32 4.61 -12.97
C GLN A 122 1.16 3.64 -11.79
N SER A 123 2.14 3.61 -10.87
CA SER A 123 2.14 2.74 -9.69
C SER A 123 2.59 3.52 -8.45
N VAL A 124 1.80 3.45 -7.38
CA VAL A 124 2.19 3.96 -6.06
C VAL A 124 1.96 2.86 -5.03
N TRP A 125 3.01 2.54 -4.29
CA TRP A 125 2.93 1.67 -3.12
C TRP A 125 3.49 2.40 -1.91
N VAL A 126 2.66 2.57 -0.87
CA VAL A 126 3.05 3.26 0.35
C VAL A 126 2.74 2.41 1.57
N LYS A 127 3.64 2.42 2.55
CA LYS A 127 3.48 1.74 3.83
C LYS A 127 3.85 2.63 5.00
N CYS A 128 3.01 2.62 6.05
CA CYS A 128 3.21 3.38 7.28
C CYS A 128 3.31 4.91 7.07
N VAL A 129 2.42 5.44 6.23
CA VAL A 129 2.22 6.87 5.96
C VAL A 129 0.82 7.32 6.39
N SER A 130 0.62 8.63 6.52
CA SER A 130 -0.71 9.24 6.57
C SER A 130 -1.13 9.72 5.19
N LEU A 131 -2.39 9.48 4.83
CA LEU A 131 -2.97 9.95 3.57
C LEU A 131 -4.01 11.03 3.84
N LYS A 132 -3.67 12.27 3.49
CA LYS A 132 -4.49 13.48 3.63
C LYS A 132 -4.53 14.23 2.29
N PRO A 133 -5.38 13.81 1.33
CA PRO A 133 -5.50 14.54 0.07
C PRO A 133 -6.09 15.95 0.33
N PRO A 134 -5.62 17.00 -0.37
CA PRO A 134 -6.30 18.29 -0.32
C PRO A 134 -7.67 18.20 -1.01
N HIS A 135 -8.61 19.05 -0.61
CA HIS A 135 -9.99 19.03 -1.14
C HIS A 135 -10.08 19.20 -2.66
N ASP A 136 -9.12 19.89 -3.27
CA ASP A 136 -9.02 20.15 -4.71
C ASP A 136 -8.10 19.16 -5.44
N PHE A 137 -7.76 18.02 -4.81
CA PHE A 137 -6.89 17.03 -5.43
C PHE A 137 -7.51 16.46 -6.71
N SER A 138 -6.87 16.76 -7.84
CA SER A 138 -7.32 16.38 -9.18
C SER A 138 -7.14 14.89 -9.53
N GLY A 139 -6.61 14.09 -8.58
CA GLY A 139 -6.39 12.66 -8.72
C GLY A 139 -5.17 12.28 -9.54
N PHE A 140 -4.70 11.05 -9.35
CA PHE A 140 -3.63 10.50 -10.19
C PHE A 140 -4.22 9.96 -11.51
N ARG A 141 -4.28 10.81 -12.54
CA ARG A 141 -4.97 10.48 -13.81
C ARG A 141 -4.43 9.25 -14.54
N LYS A 142 -3.12 8.96 -14.42
CA LYS A 142 -2.45 7.82 -15.06
C LYS A 142 -2.22 6.63 -14.12
N LEU A 143 -2.61 6.74 -12.86
CA LEU A 143 -2.38 5.69 -11.86
C LEU A 143 -3.21 4.45 -12.22
N THR A 144 -2.51 3.36 -12.48
CA THR A 144 -3.11 2.06 -12.77
C THR A 144 -3.07 1.14 -11.56
N LYS A 145 -2.08 1.31 -10.67
CA LYS A 145 -1.90 0.47 -9.48
C LYS A 145 -1.70 1.32 -8.24
N PHE A 146 -2.53 1.07 -7.23
CA PHE A 146 -2.41 1.69 -5.92
C PHE A 146 -2.35 0.61 -4.84
N THR A 147 -1.31 0.64 -4.02
CA THR A 147 -1.16 -0.26 -2.88
C THR A 147 -0.90 0.57 -1.63
N ILE A 148 -1.69 0.33 -0.60
CA ILE A 148 -1.51 0.94 0.71
C ILE A 148 -1.35 -0.15 1.76
N SER A 149 -0.41 0.05 2.69
CA SER A 149 -0.17 -0.88 3.78
C SER A 149 -0.02 -0.14 5.11
N SER A 150 -0.77 -0.54 6.14
CA SER A 150 -0.64 0.05 7.48
C SER A 150 -0.66 1.58 7.47
N VAL A 151 -1.54 2.17 6.66
CA VAL A 151 -1.66 3.62 6.52
C VAL A 151 -2.73 4.16 7.47
N HIS A 152 -2.51 5.38 7.95
CA HIS A 152 -3.53 6.14 8.67
C HIS A 152 -4.27 7.02 7.66
N ILE A 153 -5.55 6.71 7.42
CA ILE A 153 -6.40 7.49 6.52
C ILE A 153 -7.36 8.32 7.38
N LEU A 154 -7.38 9.63 7.18
CA LEU A 154 -8.28 10.54 7.89
C LEU A 154 -9.64 10.67 7.19
N GLU A 155 -9.68 10.47 5.88
CA GLU A 155 -10.89 10.52 5.07
C GLU A 155 -11.24 9.15 4.48
N ASP A 156 -12.36 9.06 3.77
CA ASP A 156 -12.76 7.86 3.03
C ASP A 156 -11.83 7.63 1.83
N ILE A 157 -11.35 6.41 1.64
CA ILE A 157 -10.44 6.08 0.53
C ILE A 157 -11.11 6.16 -0.85
N GLY A 158 -12.43 5.98 -0.91
CA GLY A 158 -13.22 6.23 -2.10
C GLY A 158 -13.11 7.69 -2.53
N ASN A 159 -13.14 8.64 -1.60
CA ASN A 159 -12.91 10.06 -1.90
C ASN A 159 -11.49 10.32 -2.41
N LEU A 160 -10.48 9.76 -1.74
CA LEU A 160 -9.07 9.88 -2.15
C LEU A 160 -8.85 9.40 -3.59
N LEU A 161 -9.50 8.31 -3.97
CA LEU A 161 -9.31 7.65 -5.26
C LEU A 161 -10.38 8.03 -6.30
N SER A 162 -11.33 8.89 -5.92
CA SER A 162 -12.47 9.30 -6.77
C SER A 162 -12.04 9.85 -8.12
N ASN A 163 -10.87 10.48 -8.21
CA ASN A 163 -10.33 11.06 -9.46
C ASN A 163 -9.27 10.18 -10.16
N CYS A 164 -9.02 8.95 -9.69
CA CYS A 164 -8.02 8.04 -10.27
C CYS A 164 -8.62 7.18 -11.40
N CYS A 165 -9.05 7.82 -12.49
CA CYS A 165 -9.85 7.19 -13.56
C CYS A 165 -9.16 6.04 -14.34
N ALA A 166 -7.84 5.85 -14.20
CA ALA A 166 -7.10 4.78 -14.86
C ALA A 166 -6.83 3.57 -13.95
N LEU A 167 -7.35 3.58 -12.72
CA LEU A 167 -7.03 2.59 -11.69
C LEU A 167 -7.57 1.20 -12.08
N LYS A 168 -6.66 0.22 -12.09
CA LYS A 168 -6.92 -1.19 -12.45
C LYS A 168 -6.61 -2.15 -11.30
N TRP A 169 -5.64 -1.82 -10.45
CA TRP A 169 -5.25 -2.61 -9.27
C TRP A 169 -5.34 -1.76 -8.01
N LEU A 170 -6.13 -2.22 -7.03
CA LEU A 170 -6.20 -1.65 -5.70
C LEU A 170 -5.89 -2.72 -4.65
N ASN A 171 -4.88 -2.47 -3.85
CA ASN A 171 -4.48 -3.35 -2.75
C ASN A 171 -4.50 -2.57 -1.43
N ILE A 172 -5.23 -3.09 -0.45
CA ILE A 172 -5.35 -2.52 0.89
C ILE A 172 -4.90 -3.56 1.91
N ILE A 173 -3.83 -3.26 2.66
CA ILE A 173 -3.15 -4.24 3.51
C ILE A 173 -2.99 -3.69 4.92
N CYS A 174 -3.38 -4.45 5.95
CA CYS A 174 -3.18 -4.08 7.35
C CYS A 174 -3.68 -2.66 7.71
N CYS A 175 -4.77 -2.20 7.09
CA CYS A 175 -5.33 -0.87 7.33
C CYS A 175 -6.60 -0.98 8.18
N ASN A 176 -6.93 0.08 8.92
CA ASN A 176 -8.18 0.18 9.66
C ASN A 176 -9.03 1.29 9.01
N PHE A 177 -10.23 0.93 8.58
CA PHE A 177 -11.20 1.84 7.98
C PHE A 177 -12.62 1.46 8.42
N GLY A 178 -13.52 2.44 8.44
CA GLY A 178 -14.93 2.21 8.78
C GLY A 178 -15.63 1.35 7.72
N LYS A 179 -16.37 2.00 6.81
CA LYS A 179 -16.95 1.33 5.64
C LYS A 179 -16.11 1.63 4.41
N LEU A 180 -15.86 0.63 3.57
CA LEU A 180 -15.16 0.81 2.32
C LEU A 180 -16.16 0.88 1.17
N LYS A 181 -16.34 2.07 0.59
CA LYS A 181 -17.26 2.30 -0.53
C LYS A 181 -16.49 2.66 -1.78
N LEU A 182 -16.53 1.81 -2.79
CA LEU A 182 -15.89 2.04 -4.09
C LEU A 182 -16.97 2.28 -5.16
N HIS A 183 -17.34 3.55 -5.36
CA HIS A 183 -18.36 3.99 -6.32
C HIS A 183 -17.77 4.89 -7.42
N GLY A 184 -18.48 5.03 -8.54
CA GLY A 184 -18.12 5.96 -9.61
C GLY A 184 -16.92 5.46 -10.40
N THR A 185 -15.72 6.01 -10.17
CA THR A 185 -14.53 5.81 -11.02
C THR A 185 -13.90 4.43 -10.98
N PHE A 186 -14.38 3.54 -10.11
CA PHE A 186 -13.91 2.16 -10.01
C PHE A 186 -14.52 1.20 -11.04
N TYR A 187 -15.31 1.69 -12.01
CA TYR A 187 -15.83 0.88 -13.10
C TYR A 187 -14.74 0.20 -13.94
N ARG A 188 -13.50 0.72 -13.95
CA ARG A 188 -12.33 0.13 -14.62
C ARG A 188 -11.44 -0.73 -13.73
N LEU A 189 -11.79 -0.87 -12.44
CA LEU A 189 -11.02 -1.64 -11.49
C LEU A 189 -11.11 -3.13 -11.88
N LEU A 190 -9.96 -3.75 -12.18
CA LEU A 190 -9.89 -5.14 -12.62
C LEU A 190 -9.52 -6.08 -11.46
N HIS A 191 -8.71 -5.59 -10.52
CA HIS A 191 -8.15 -6.38 -9.44
C HIS A 191 -8.27 -5.64 -8.13
N PHE A 192 -8.90 -6.30 -7.16
CA PHE A 192 -9.09 -5.72 -5.84
C PHE A 192 -8.67 -6.71 -4.74
N CYS A 193 -7.84 -6.23 -3.83
CA CYS A 193 -7.31 -7.04 -2.74
C CYS A 193 -7.40 -6.31 -1.41
N VAL A 194 -7.95 -6.97 -0.40
CA VAL A 194 -7.96 -6.52 1.00
C VAL A 194 -7.37 -7.61 1.88
N ILE A 195 -6.35 -7.28 2.67
CA ILE A 195 -5.61 -8.23 3.50
C ILE A 195 -5.44 -7.66 4.91
N TYR A 196 -5.76 -8.46 5.92
CA TYR A 196 -5.61 -8.19 7.35
C TYR A 196 -6.06 -6.79 7.77
N SER A 197 -7.10 -6.28 7.11
CA SER A 197 -7.62 -4.94 7.34
C SER A 197 -8.88 -5.01 8.19
N GLU A 198 -9.03 -4.07 9.12
CA GLU A 198 -10.21 -3.93 9.95
C GLU A 198 -11.22 -3.06 9.23
N VAL A 199 -12.32 -3.68 8.79
CA VAL A 199 -13.33 -3.08 7.90
C VAL A 199 -14.71 -3.54 8.34
N GLN A 200 -15.67 -2.63 8.42
CA GLN A 200 -17.05 -2.98 8.80
C GLN A 200 -17.85 -3.58 7.66
N ALA A 201 -17.66 -3.10 6.43
CA ALA A 201 -18.32 -3.56 5.21
C ALA A 201 -17.53 -3.14 3.96
N ILE A 202 -17.65 -3.94 2.90
CA ILE A 202 -17.10 -3.64 1.58
C ILE A 202 -18.26 -3.49 0.59
N GLU A 203 -18.36 -2.33 -0.03
CA GLU A 203 -19.39 -1.96 -1.00
C GLU A 203 -18.73 -1.62 -2.35
N LEU A 204 -19.05 -2.40 -3.39
CA LEU A 204 -18.35 -2.36 -4.68
C LEU A 204 -19.30 -2.07 -5.84
N HIS A 205 -19.00 -1.00 -6.58
CA HIS A 205 -19.52 -0.72 -7.91
C HIS A 205 -18.35 -0.82 -8.92
N ALA A 206 -17.95 -2.05 -9.23
CA ALA A 206 -16.80 -2.36 -10.09
C ALA A 206 -17.16 -3.45 -11.11
N ILE A 207 -17.83 -3.04 -12.19
CA ILE A 207 -18.39 -3.96 -13.19
C ILE A 207 -17.32 -4.76 -13.95
N GLU A 208 -16.14 -4.18 -14.18
CA GLU A 208 -15.02 -4.85 -14.87
C GLU A 208 -14.14 -5.69 -13.93
N LEU A 209 -14.50 -5.82 -12.64
CA LEU A 209 -13.68 -6.54 -11.67
C LEU A 209 -13.53 -8.00 -12.07
N LEU A 210 -12.30 -8.46 -12.29
CA LEU A 210 -11.95 -9.82 -12.72
C LEU A 210 -11.49 -10.70 -11.56
N THR A 211 -10.73 -10.12 -10.62
CA THR A 211 -10.23 -10.86 -9.46
C THR A 211 -10.48 -10.11 -8.16
N PHE A 212 -10.93 -10.85 -7.16
CA PHE A 212 -11.13 -10.35 -5.81
C PHE A 212 -10.40 -11.22 -4.80
N LYS A 213 -9.65 -10.60 -3.88
CA LYS A 213 -9.00 -11.29 -2.78
C LYS A 213 -9.32 -10.61 -1.45
N TYR A 214 -9.81 -11.40 -0.50
CA TYR A 214 -10.08 -10.98 0.86
C TYR A 214 -9.36 -11.90 1.85
N VAL A 215 -8.61 -11.32 2.79
CA VAL A 215 -8.05 -12.04 3.93
C VAL A 215 -8.34 -11.25 5.20
N GLY A 216 -9.14 -11.76 6.12
CA GLY A 216 -9.52 -11.02 7.33
C GLY A 216 -10.73 -11.57 8.07
N ASN A 217 -11.31 -10.75 8.95
CA ASN A 217 -12.48 -11.13 9.73
C ASN A 217 -13.76 -11.17 8.86
N PRO A 218 -14.75 -12.02 9.16
CA PRO A 218 -16.04 -11.98 8.47
C PRO A 218 -16.66 -10.57 8.43
N LEU A 219 -17.12 -10.16 7.25
CA LEU A 219 -17.80 -8.89 7.03
C LEU A 219 -18.75 -8.97 5.82
N PRO A 220 -19.76 -8.06 5.72
CA PRO A 220 -20.61 -7.97 4.54
C PRO A 220 -19.82 -7.45 3.33
N ILE A 221 -19.91 -8.17 2.23
CA ILE A 221 -19.37 -7.78 0.92
C ILE A 221 -20.54 -7.65 -0.05
N VAL A 222 -20.78 -6.44 -0.55
CA VAL A 222 -21.91 -6.12 -1.42
C VAL A 222 -21.39 -5.66 -2.78
N PHE A 223 -21.88 -6.30 -3.83
CA PHE A 223 -21.70 -5.87 -5.21
C PHE A 223 -23.00 -5.24 -5.69
N TYR A 224 -22.96 -3.95 -6.04
CA TYR A 224 -24.17 -3.22 -6.49
C TYR A 224 -24.63 -3.61 -7.89
N GLU A 225 -23.70 -4.06 -8.72
CA GLU A 225 -23.94 -4.61 -10.05
C GLU A 225 -23.17 -5.91 -10.19
N SER A 226 -23.60 -6.80 -11.09
CA SER A 226 -22.90 -8.06 -11.32
C SER A 226 -21.53 -7.80 -11.98
N PRO A 227 -20.41 -8.02 -11.27
CA PRO A 227 -19.09 -7.85 -11.84
C PRO A 227 -18.77 -9.00 -12.81
N LYS A 228 -17.81 -8.78 -13.72
CA LYS A 228 -17.17 -9.82 -14.54
C LYS A 228 -16.20 -10.70 -13.72
N LEU A 229 -16.49 -10.89 -12.44
CA LEU A 229 -15.59 -11.49 -11.46
C LEU A 229 -15.41 -12.96 -11.81
N LYS A 230 -14.21 -13.35 -12.22
CA LYS A 230 -13.86 -14.73 -12.57
C LYS A 230 -13.32 -15.49 -11.37
N VAL A 231 -12.45 -14.86 -10.58
CA VAL A 231 -11.74 -15.50 -9.47
C VAL A 231 -11.94 -14.73 -8.17
N ALA A 232 -12.45 -15.41 -7.15
CA ALA A 232 -12.54 -14.90 -5.79
C ALA A 232 -11.74 -15.77 -4.82
N ASN A 233 -10.86 -15.16 -4.03
CA ASN A 233 -10.10 -15.84 -2.97
C ASN A 233 -10.41 -15.20 -1.61
N ILE A 234 -11.13 -15.92 -0.77
CA ILE A 234 -11.61 -15.43 0.53
C ILE A 234 -11.03 -16.32 1.62
N LYS A 235 -10.18 -15.75 2.47
CA LYS A 235 -9.59 -16.43 3.63
C LYS A 235 -10.03 -15.73 4.91
N LEU A 236 -10.72 -16.45 5.77
CA LEU A 236 -11.26 -15.90 7.00
C LEU A 236 -10.32 -16.17 8.17
N SER A 237 -10.11 -15.14 9.00
CA SER A 237 -9.45 -15.28 10.30
C SER A 237 -10.19 -16.31 11.17
N PRO A 238 -9.48 -17.12 11.97
CA PRO A 238 -10.12 -18.05 12.90
C PRO A 238 -11.01 -17.31 13.91
N TYR A 239 -11.93 -18.06 14.54
CA TYR A 239 -12.78 -17.65 15.69
C TYR A 239 -14.11 -16.93 15.41
N TYR A 240 -14.59 -16.88 14.16
CA TYR A 240 -15.86 -16.22 13.83
C TYR A 240 -16.87 -17.18 13.19
N ASP A 241 -18.16 -16.90 13.43
CA ASP A 241 -19.30 -17.69 12.95
C ASP A 241 -19.46 -17.58 11.43
N PHE A 242 -19.61 -18.74 10.77
CA PHE A 242 -19.58 -18.89 9.32
C PHE A 242 -20.87 -18.40 8.64
N GLY A 243 -22.00 -18.37 9.35
CA GLY A 243 -23.31 -18.08 8.78
C GLY A 243 -23.43 -16.71 8.09
N TYR A 244 -22.57 -15.75 8.44
CA TYR A 244 -22.65 -14.37 7.95
C TYR A 244 -21.95 -14.12 6.61
N VAL A 245 -20.91 -14.89 6.26
CA VAL A 245 -20.11 -14.63 5.04
C VAL A 245 -20.82 -15.14 3.77
N CYS A 246 -21.63 -16.18 3.89
CA CYS A 246 -22.25 -16.86 2.76
C CYS A 246 -23.61 -16.28 2.32
N SER A 247 -24.22 -15.35 3.08
CA SER A 247 -25.54 -14.82 2.73
C SER A 247 -25.51 -13.83 1.55
N GLY A 248 -24.34 -13.26 1.20
CA GLY A 248 -24.19 -12.28 0.11
C GLY A 248 -23.46 -12.78 -1.16
N LEU A 249 -22.70 -13.88 -1.08
CA LEU A 249 -21.79 -14.32 -2.15
C LEU A 249 -22.45 -15.14 -3.29
N PRO A 250 -23.40 -16.07 -3.05
CA PRO A 250 -23.85 -16.97 -4.11
C PRO A 250 -24.90 -16.39 -5.07
N THR A 251 -25.65 -15.36 -4.68
CA THR A 251 -26.80 -14.86 -5.47
C THR A 251 -26.47 -13.66 -6.37
N THR A 252 -25.30 -13.05 -6.26
CA THR A 252 -24.97 -11.76 -6.91
C THR A 252 -23.83 -11.84 -7.95
N LEU A 253 -23.20 -13.01 -8.13
CA LEU A 253 -21.98 -13.18 -8.92
C LEU A 253 -22.16 -14.18 -10.08
N PRO A 254 -22.94 -13.85 -11.13
CA PRO A 254 -23.27 -14.78 -12.21
C PRO A 254 -22.07 -15.19 -13.09
N CYS A 255 -20.96 -14.43 -13.07
CA CYS A 255 -19.76 -14.71 -13.87
C CYS A 255 -18.64 -15.43 -13.11
N LEU A 256 -18.87 -15.83 -11.85
CA LEU A 256 -17.85 -16.43 -11.00
C LEU A 256 -17.48 -17.83 -11.50
N GLU A 257 -16.24 -17.99 -11.95
CA GLU A 257 -15.69 -19.26 -12.45
C GLU A 257 -15.03 -20.05 -11.32
N GLU A 258 -14.26 -19.37 -10.46
CA GLU A 258 -13.50 -19.99 -9.37
C GLU A 258 -13.71 -19.25 -8.04
N LEU A 259 -14.15 -19.98 -7.01
CA LEU A 259 -14.24 -19.51 -5.63
C LEU A 259 -13.33 -20.36 -4.73
N TYR A 260 -12.25 -19.75 -4.24
CA TYR A 260 -11.39 -20.33 -3.22
C TYR A 260 -11.76 -19.78 -1.85
N MET A 261 -12.21 -20.64 -0.95
CA MET A 261 -12.59 -20.25 0.41
C MET A 261 -11.78 -21.05 1.44
N ASP A 262 -10.96 -20.36 2.24
CA ASP A 262 -10.22 -20.93 3.37
C ASP A 262 -10.88 -20.46 4.68
N VAL A 263 -11.54 -21.39 5.36
CA VAL A 263 -12.34 -21.16 6.56
C VAL A 263 -11.75 -21.98 7.70
N ARG A 264 -11.45 -21.33 8.82
CA ARG A 264 -11.04 -22.01 10.05
C ARG A 264 -12.20 -22.08 11.03
N LEU A 265 -12.88 -23.22 11.04
CA LEU A 265 -13.96 -23.51 11.98
C LEU A 265 -13.39 -23.87 13.36
N LYS A 266 -13.97 -23.29 14.42
CA LYS A 266 -13.77 -23.79 15.78
C LYS A 266 -14.96 -24.69 16.10
N ALA A 267 -14.72 -25.99 16.24
CA ALA A 267 -15.76 -26.91 16.70
C ALA A 267 -16.10 -26.60 18.16
N GLU A 268 -17.37 -26.29 18.44
CA GLU A 268 -17.87 -26.38 19.80
C GLU A 268 -18.10 -27.87 20.09
N VAL A 269 -17.29 -28.43 21.00
CA VAL A 269 -17.53 -29.77 21.52
C VAL A 269 -18.70 -29.66 22.48
N CYS A 270 -19.92 -29.98 22.03
CA CYS A 270 -21.05 -30.15 22.91
C CYS A 270 -20.78 -31.37 23.82
N CYS A 271 -20.38 -31.14 25.07
CA CYS A 271 -20.36 -32.20 26.07
C CYS A 271 -21.80 -32.70 26.25
N LEU A 272 -22.06 -33.96 25.88
CA LEU A 272 -23.32 -34.63 26.19
C LEU A 272 -23.48 -34.65 27.72
N PRO A 273 -24.68 -34.38 28.26
CA PRO A 273 -24.91 -34.51 29.69
C PRO A 273 -24.66 -35.96 30.10
N THR A 274 -23.64 -36.18 30.93
CA THR A 274 -23.42 -37.45 31.63
C THR A 274 -24.70 -37.78 32.39
N LYS A 275 -25.41 -38.82 31.96
CA LYS A 275 -26.48 -39.41 32.76
C LYS A 275 -25.84 -39.93 34.05
N CYS A 276 -26.15 -39.30 35.18
CA CYS A 276 -25.90 -39.89 36.48
C CYS A 276 -26.75 -41.17 36.59
N LEU A 277 -26.08 -42.31 36.74
CA LEU A 277 -26.68 -43.57 37.19
C LEU A 277 -26.81 -43.54 38.72
#